data_AF-A0A3M2BU84-F1
#
_entry.id   AF-A0A3M2BU84-F1
#
_cell.length_a   1.000
_cell.length_b   1.000
_cell.length_c   1.000
_cell.angle_alpha   90.00
_cell.angle_beta   90.00
_cell.angle_gamma   90.00
#
_symmetry.space_group_name_H-M   'P 1'
#
loop_
_entity.id
_entity.type
_entity.pdbx_description
1 polymer ?
#
loop_
_entity_poly.entity_id
_entity_poly.type
_entity_poly.pdbx_seq_one_letter_code
_entity_poly.pdbx_strand_id
1 'polypeptide(L)'
;GMARALGVDPREVQSPSYTLIHEHRGTAGRLVHVDLYRLEEAAEIEALGLEELFAGPGIKAVEWAERLASPPLGAVAVHLRRLAGGGREIRVVPCAP
;
A
#
# COMPACT_ATOMS: atom_id res chain seq x y z
N GLY A 1 5.91 -3.52 12.19
CA GLY A 1 5.32 -3.00 10.94
C GLY A 1 3.90 -3.50 10.80
N MET A 2 3.17 -3.05 9.76
CA MET A 2 1.74 -3.33 9.58
C MET A 2 1.40 -4.82 9.52
N ALA A 3 2.11 -5.59 8.69
CA ALA A 3 1.89 -7.03 8.56
C ALA A 3 2.02 -7.79 9.90
N ARG A 4 3.08 -7.49 10.67
CA ARG A 4 3.29 -8.05 12.01
C ARG A 4 2.16 -7.67 12.97
N ALA A 5 1.66 -6.43 12.90
CA ALA A 5 0.54 -5.99 13.74
C ALA A 5 -0.77 -6.73 13.43
N LEU A 6 -0.93 -7.19 12.18
CA LEU A 6 -2.05 -8.02 11.75
C LEU A 6 -1.83 -9.53 11.99
N GLY A 7 -0.69 -9.93 12.54
CA GLY A 7 -0.37 -11.33 12.80
C GLY A 7 0.03 -12.13 11.56
N VAL A 8 0.51 -11.47 10.50
CA VAL A 8 1.14 -12.12 9.34
C VAL A 8 2.54 -12.60 9.72
N ASP A 9 2.95 -13.79 9.27
CA ASP A 9 4.34 -14.25 9.43
C ASP A 9 5.27 -13.30 8.66
N PRO A 10 6.24 -12.63 9.32
CA PRO A 10 7.16 -11.71 8.64
C PRO A 10 7.94 -12.33 7.49
N ARG A 11 8.13 -13.66 7.47
CA ARG A 11 8.82 -14.38 6.39
C ARG A 11 8.01 -14.46 5.10
N GLU A 12 6.69 -14.26 5.19
CA GLU A 12 5.77 -14.29 4.05
C GLU A 12 5.56 -12.90 3.44
N VAL A 13 6.08 -11.84 4.06
CA VAL A 13 5.93 -10.47 3.57
C VAL A 13 7.05 -10.16 2.59
N GLN A 14 6.72 -10.15 1.31
CA GLN A 14 7.63 -9.78 0.22
C GLN A 14 6.98 -8.70 -0.64
N SER A 15 7.79 -7.78 -1.16
CA SER A 15 7.30 -6.73 -2.05
C SER A 15 6.63 -7.36 -3.29
N PRO A 16 5.40 -6.95 -3.65
CA PRO A 16 4.68 -7.49 -4.80
C PRO A 16 5.12 -6.84 -6.11
N SER A 17 6.39 -6.43 -6.29
CA SER A 17 6.82 -5.66 -7.47
C SER A 17 6.55 -6.35 -8.83
N TYR A 18 6.30 -7.66 -8.86
CA TYR A 18 5.92 -8.40 -10.09
C TYR A 18 4.43 -8.77 -10.16
N THR A 19 3.80 -9.04 -9.02
CA THR A 19 2.40 -9.43 -8.92
C THR A 19 1.47 -8.23 -8.79
N LEU A 20 2.02 -7.04 -8.52
CA LEU A 20 1.37 -5.75 -8.26
C LEU A 20 0.51 -5.75 -6.99
N ILE A 21 -0.11 -6.88 -6.64
CA ILE A 21 -1.00 -7.05 -5.48
C ILE A 21 -0.66 -8.35 -4.77
N HIS A 22 -0.42 -8.29 -3.46
CA HIS A 22 -0.32 -9.45 -2.58
C HIS A 22 -1.32 -9.33 -1.42
N GLU A 23 -2.04 -10.42 -1.16
CA GLU A 23 -2.87 -10.53 0.04
C GLU A 23 -2.16 -11.39 1.09
N HIS A 24 -1.96 -10.81 2.27
CA HIS A 24 -1.44 -11.51 3.43
C HIS A 24 -2.54 -11.69 4.47
N ARG A 25 -2.78 -12.94 4.88
CA ARG A 25 -3.75 -13.28 5.91
C ARG A 25 -3.03 -13.48 7.23
N GLY A 26 -3.28 -12.59 8.17
CA GLY A 26 -2.79 -12.70 9.54
C GLY A 26 -3.91 -13.11 10.50
N THR A 27 -3.52 -13.50 11.72
CA THR A 27 -4.47 -13.92 12.76
C THR A 27 -5.38 -12.79 13.25
N ALA A 28 -4.98 -11.54 13.08
CA ALA A 28 -5.74 -10.36 13.52
C ALA A 28 -6.36 -9.56 12.35
N GLY A 29 -6.18 -10.01 11.11
CA GLY A 29 -6.79 -9.37 9.94
C GLY A 29 -6.05 -9.61 8.64
N ARG A 30 -6.53 -8.95 7.59
CA ARG A 30 -5.97 -9.03 6.23
C ARG A 30 -5.18 -7.76 5.90
N LEU A 31 -3.99 -7.94 5.34
CA LEU A 31 -3.22 -6.89 4.68
C LEU A 31 -3.26 -7.12 3.16
N VAL A 32 -3.66 -6.10 2.42
CA VAL A 32 -3.55 -6.08 0.95
C VAL A 32 -2.44 -5.10 0.60
N HIS A 33 -1.35 -5.61 0.05
CA HIS A 33 -0.18 -4.85 -0.35
C HIS A 33 -0.23 -4.64 -1.86
N VAL A 34 -0.33 -3.38 -2.28
CA VAL A 34 -0.34 -2.95 -3.68
C VAL A 34 0.95 -2.19 -3.97
N ASP A 35 1.61 -2.47 -5.09
CA ASP A 35 2.79 -1.75 -5.57
C ASP A 35 2.55 -1.29 -7.01
N LEU A 36 2.41 0.02 -7.19
CA LEU A 36 2.12 0.62 -8.50
C LEU A 36 3.39 1.05 -9.25
N TYR A 37 4.59 0.76 -8.74
CA TYR A 37 5.87 1.22 -9.29
C TYR A 37 6.02 1.06 -10.82
N ARG A 38 5.43 0.01 -11.40
CA ARG A 38 5.65 -0.39 -12.80
C ARG A 38 4.59 0.08 -13.77
N LEU A 39 3.48 0.63 -13.27
CA LEU A 39 2.39 1.09 -14.12
C LEU A 39 2.68 2.52 -14.54
N GLU A 40 2.54 2.82 -15.82
CA GLU A 40 2.81 4.15 -16.36
C GLU A 40 1.53 4.82 -16.84
N GLU A 41 0.59 4.03 -17.33
CA GLU A 41 -0.65 4.52 -17.93
C GLU A 41 -1.85 4.35 -16.97
N ALA A 42 -2.74 5.34 -16.95
CA ALA A 42 -3.95 5.32 -16.12
C ALA A 42 -4.83 4.08 -16.40
N ALA A 43 -4.91 3.66 -17.67
CA ALA A 43 -5.67 2.49 -18.08
C ALA A 43 -5.16 1.18 -17.47
N GLU A 44 -3.85 1.04 -17.23
CA GLU A 44 -3.27 -0.14 -16.57
C GLU A 44 -3.70 -0.21 -15.10
N ILE A 45 -3.80 0.94 -14.45
CA ILE A 45 -4.22 1.05 -13.04
C ILE A 45 -5.72 0.78 -12.91
N GLU A 46 -6.54 1.31 -13.83
CA GLU A 46 -7.98 1.02 -13.88
C GLU A 46 -8.24 -0.48 -14.08
N ALA A 47 -7.46 -1.13 -14.95
CA ALA A 47 -7.57 -2.56 -15.22
C ALA A 47 -7.25 -3.47 -14.01
N LEU A 48 -6.61 -2.95 -12.96
CA LEU A 48 -6.34 -3.71 -11.74
C LEU A 48 -7.58 -3.93 -10.85
N GLY A 49 -8.69 -3.22 -11.08
CA GLY A 49 -9.88 -3.34 -10.23
C GLY A 49 -9.63 -2.86 -8.79
N LEU A 50 -8.89 -1.74 -8.65
CA LEU A 50 -8.54 -1.20 -7.33
C LEU A 50 -9.75 -0.67 -6.56
N GLU A 51 -10.83 -0.29 -7.25
CA GLU A 51 -12.05 0.23 -6.62
C GLU A 51 -12.72 -0.84 -5.74
N GLU A 52 -12.94 -2.04 -6.27
CA GLU A 52 -13.49 -3.17 -5.53
C GLU A 52 -12.53 -3.62 -4.42
N LEU A 53 -11.22 -3.58 -4.69
CA LEU A 53 -10.19 -3.90 -3.71
C LEU A 53 -10.24 -2.95 -2.52
N PHE A 54 -10.33 -1.64 -2.76
CA PHE A 54 -10.41 -0.61 -1.72
C PHE A 54 -11.70 -0.72 -0.91
N ALA A 55 -12.82 -1.04 -1.56
CA ALA A 55 -14.12 -1.28 -0.90
C ALA A 55 -14.16 -2.57 -0.06
N GLY A 56 -13.32 -3.57 -0.37
CA GLY A 56 -13.26 -4.84 0.36
C GLY A 56 -12.75 -4.71 1.80
N PRO A 57 -12.77 -5.78 2.61
CA PRO A 57 -12.28 -5.75 4.00
C PRO A 57 -10.75 -5.71 4.10
N GLY A 58 -10.23 -5.32 5.27
CA GLY A 58 -8.79 -5.35 5.57
C GLY A 58 -8.07 -4.04 5.24
N ILE A 59 -6.82 -3.97 5.68
CA ILE A 59 -5.94 -2.79 5.54
C ILE A 59 -5.26 -2.84 4.17
N LYS A 60 -5.22 -1.71 3.48
CA LYS A 60 -4.54 -1.56 2.18
C LYS A 60 -3.28 -0.75 2.38
N ALA A 61 -2.15 -1.29 1.97
CA ALA A 61 -0.88 -0.58 1.87
C ALA A 61 -0.58 -0.40 0.38
N VAL A 62 -0.58 0.84 -0.10
CA VAL A 62 -0.31 1.14 -1.51
C VAL A 62 1.03 1.86 -1.60
N GLU A 63 2.01 1.22 -2.25
CA GLU A 63 3.26 1.84 -2.64
C GLU A 63 3.11 2.56 -3.98
N TRP A 64 3.80 3.70 -4.12
CA TRP A 64 3.70 4.57 -5.29
C TRP A 64 2.27 5.07 -5.59
N ALA A 65 1.54 5.39 -4.52
CA ALA A 65 0.14 5.81 -4.58
C ALA A 65 -0.10 7.12 -5.35
N GLU A 66 0.94 7.90 -5.63
CA GLU A 66 0.89 9.08 -6.52
C GLU A 66 0.45 8.75 -7.96
N ARG A 67 0.46 7.47 -8.34
CA ARG A 67 -0.06 7.01 -9.62
C ARG A 67 -1.59 6.87 -9.66
N LEU A 68 -2.23 6.83 -8.50
CA LEU A 68 -3.69 6.85 -8.44
C LEU A 68 -4.19 8.21 -8.91
N ALA A 69 -5.30 8.22 -9.65
CA ALA A 69 -5.96 9.46 -10.05
C ALA A 69 -6.36 10.33 -8.83
N SER A 70 -6.75 9.68 -7.73
CA SER A 70 -7.06 10.31 -6.45
C SER A 70 -6.86 9.32 -5.30
N PRO A 71 -6.53 9.79 -4.07
CA PRO A 71 -6.49 8.92 -2.91
C PRO A 71 -7.90 8.41 -2.55
N PRO A 72 -8.04 7.18 -2.02
CA PRO A 72 -9.32 6.69 -1.53
C PRO A 72 -9.78 7.47 -0.30
N LEU A 73 -11.10 7.54 -0.09
CA LEU A 73 -11.69 8.28 1.03
C LEU A 73 -11.16 7.77 2.37
N GLY A 74 -10.73 8.70 3.24
CA GLY A 74 -10.18 8.37 4.56
C GLY A 74 -8.78 7.77 4.52
N ALA A 75 -8.10 7.78 3.37
CA ALA A 75 -6.70 7.37 3.27
C ALA A 75 -5.79 8.28 4.09
N VAL A 76 -4.66 7.69 4.49
CA VAL A 76 -3.57 8.40 5.16
C VAL A 76 -2.32 8.20 4.33
N ALA A 77 -1.69 9.30 3.90
CA ALA A 77 -0.44 9.26 3.19
C ALA A 77 0.74 9.15 4.17
N VAL A 78 1.66 8.24 3.87
CA VAL A 78 2.90 8.02 4.62
C VAL A 78 4.08 8.36 3.73
N HIS A 79 4.79 9.43 4.05
CA HIS A 79 5.98 9.86 3.33
C HIS A 79 7.23 9.41 4.07
N LEU A 80 8.16 8.78 3.34
CA LEU A 80 9.43 8.30 3.88
C LEU A 80 10.57 9.07 3.21
N ARG A 81 11.37 9.80 3.99
CA ARG A 81 12.53 10.55 3.49
C ARG A 81 13.82 10.02 4.10
N ARG A 82 14.83 9.73 3.27
CA ARG A 82 16.17 9.33 3.75
C ARG A 82 16.94 10.56 4.23
N LEU A 83 17.61 10.44 5.38
CA LEU A 83 18.42 11.51 5.96
C LEU A 83 19.91 11.32 5.60
N ALA A 84 20.64 12.43 5.45
CA ALA A 84 22.04 12.43 5.02
C ALA A 84 22.98 11.68 5.99
N GLY A 85 22.67 11.67 7.28
CA GLY A 85 23.43 10.93 8.31
C GLY A 85 22.99 9.48 8.52
N GLY A 86 22.13 8.94 7.66
CA GLY A 86 21.46 7.65 7.86
C GLY A 86 20.11 7.79 8.56
N GLY A 87 19.32 6.71 8.54
CA GLY A 87 17.94 6.70 9.05
C GLY A 87 16.90 7.23 8.05
N ARG A 88 15.64 7.28 8.51
CA ARG A 88 14.49 7.76 7.74
C ARG A 88 13.61 8.64 8.60
N GLU A 89 13.11 9.72 8.03
CA GLU A 89 11.98 10.49 8.56
C GLU A 89 10.69 9.90 8.01
N ILE A 90 9.69 9.73 8.88
CA ILE A 90 8.35 9.28 8.52
C ILE A 90 7.37 10.41 8.82
N ARG A 91 6.64 10.86 7.81
CA ARG A 91 5.55 11.83 7.96
C ARG A 91 4.24 11.17 7.60
N VAL A 92 3.24 11.30 8.47
CA VAL A 92 1.91 10.72 8.30
C VAL A 92 0.91 11.88 8.19
N VAL A 93 0.16 11.95 7.10
CA VAL A 93 -0.80 13.02 6.83
C VAL A 93 -2.13 12.44 6.37
N PRO A 94 -3.28 12.90 6.88
CA PRO A 94 -4.57 12.56 6.29
C PRO A 94 -4.63 13.05 4.84
N CYS A 95 -5.13 12.21 3.94
CA CYS A 95 -5.46 12.66 2.59
C CYS A 95 -6.73 13.51 2.65
N ALA A 96 -6.72 14.66 1.98
CA ALA A 96 -7.95 15.38 1.72
C ALA A 96 -8.84 14.56 0.77
N PRO A 97 -10.17 14.59 0.95
CA PRO A 97 -11.10 14.05 -0.03
C PRO A 97 -11.06 14.81 -1.35
#